data_AF-A0A955QNM6-F1
#
_entry.id   AF-A0A955QNM6-F1
#
_cell.length_a   1.000
_cell.length_b   1.000
_cell.length_c   1.000
_cell.angle_alpha   90.00
_cell.angle_beta   90.00
_cell.angle_gamma   90.00
#
_symmetry.space_group_name_H-M   'P 1'
#
loop_
_entity.id
_entity.type
_entity.pdbx_description
1 polymer ?
#
loop_
_entity_poly.entity_id
_entity_poly.type
_entity_poly.pdbx_seq_one_letter_code
_entity_poly.pdbx_strand_id
1 'polypeptide(L)'
;MNVGHVASWVGILGAVVAGTWTVSETIHGNNVGELNSRIAEHQAHIDKLETLVNQKHGLSIVPPPPTYTKTSNLSEPDYKGFTFKKDFRIVDLRSRIPLPQKAIEELHEKEISPVTWVRYTLLTKDQEVNHPLDFEFASTKFLFPRCLTHNAEYIKSENPHLHGENVLKDTWHVRVDLTEEPVSEHPFLIINEATYWNSFGGETQEWLSIKANENAKTELMGVIILFPENKPFKHYSLYEYKHGTPKKPVRSPFTLIPGDNNRTLVWKIPNPRTGYAYQIDWTW
;
A
#
# COMPACT_ATOMS: atom_id res chain seq x y z
N MET A 1 -43.07 -36.44 31.64
CA MET A 1 -42.68 -35.86 30.34
C MET A 1 -43.03 -34.38 30.37
N ASN A 2 -42.17 -33.57 29.76
CA ASN A 2 -42.20 -32.10 29.63
C ASN A 2 -41.82 -31.24 30.84
N VAL A 3 -40.51 -30.99 30.82
CA VAL A 3 -39.72 -29.88 31.34
C VAL A 3 -40.29 -28.54 30.87
N GLY A 4 -40.45 -27.57 31.78
CA GLY A 4 -40.77 -26.18 31.47
C GLY A 4 -39.79 -25.27 32.21
N HIS A 5 -38.89 -24.67 31.44
CA HIS A 5 -37.76 -23.87 31.90
C HIS A 5 -38.17 -22.56 32.60
N VAL A 6 -37.43 -22.23 33.66
CA VAL A 6 -37.39 -20.94 34.33
C VAL A 6 -36.55 -19.98 33.48
N ALA A 7 -37.11 -18.83 33.09
CA ALA A 7 -36.37 -17.72 32.51
C ALA A 7 -36.51 -16.51 33.44
N SER A 8 -35.47 -16.27 34.24
CA SER A 8 -35.29 -15.07 35.04
C SER A 8 -34.74 -13.94 34.15
N TRP A 9 -35.49 -12.84 34.08
CA TRP A 9 -35.02 -11.56 33.55
C TRP A 9 -34.22 -10.83 34.64
N VAL A 10 -32.96 -10.53 34.36
CA VAL A 10 -32.16 -9.53 35.07
C VAL A 10 -31.50 -8.66 34.01
N GLY A 11 -31.83 -7.37 34.02
CA GLY A 11 -31.19 -6.37 33.18
C GLY A 11 -29.77 -6.06 33.67
N ILE A 12 -28.89 -5.71 32.73
CA ILE A 12 -27.60 -5.10 33.04
C ILE A 12 -27.40 -3.87 32.17
N LEU A 13 -26.97 -2.82 32.87
CA LEU A 13 -26.56 -1.50 32.43
C LEU A 13 -25.60 -1.50 31.25
N GLY A 14 -25.62 -0.37 30.53
CA GLY A 14 -24.68 -0.05 29.48
C GLY A 14 -23.22 -0.05 29.92
N ALA A 15 -22.37 -0.42 28.98
CA ALA A 15 -20.94 -0.20 29.02
C ALA A 15 -20.54 0.48 27.71
N VAL A 16 -19.97 1.68 27.84
CA VAL A 16 -19.10 2.28 26.82
C VAL A 16 -17.86 1.40 26.77
N VAL A 17 -17.70 0.62 25.70
CA VAL A 17 -16.51 -0.22 25.49
C VAL A 17 -15.55 0.56 24.60
N ALA A 18 -14.49 1.09 25.20
CA ALA A 18 -13.25 1.37 24.48
C ALA A 18 -12.79 0.04 23.84
N GLY A 19 -12.66 0.02 22.51
CA GLY A 19 -12.42 -1.19 21.73
C GLY A 19 -11.07 -1.83 22.05
N THR A 20 -11.05 -2.75 23.00
CA THR A 20 -9.97 -3.73 23.14
C THR A 20 -10.24 -4.88 22.18
N TRP A 21 -9.31 -5.07 21.24
CA TRP A 21 -9.31 -6.16 20.27
C TRP A 21 -9.22 -7.53 20.97
N THR A 22 -10.22 -8.40 20.76
CA THR A 22 -10.10 -9.83 21.07
C THR A 22 -9.90 -10.62 19.79
N VAL A 23 -8.70 -11.14 19.59
CA VAL A 23 -8.41 -12.16 18.58
C VAL A 23 -8.91 -13.50 19.12
N SER A 24 -9.91 -14.12 18.47
CA SER A 24 -10.31 -15.48 18.81
C SER A 24 -9.42 -16.47 18.05
N GLU A 25 -8.25 -16.79 18.61
CA GLU A 25 -7.51 -17.98 18.25
C GLU A 25 -7.42 -18.90 19.47
N THR A 26 -7.82 -20.16 19.29
CA THR A 26 -7.60 -21.22 20.27
C THR A 26 -6.10 -21.54 20.29
N ILE A 27 -5.31 -20.73 20.98
CA ILE A 27 -3.86 -20.93 21.12
C ILE A 27 -3.60 -21.80 22.34
N HIS A 28 -2.98 -22.96 22.13
CA HIS A 28 -2.47 -23.81 23.20
C HIS A 28 -1.27 -23.15 23.90
N GLY A 29 -1.51 -22.67 25.13
CA GLY A 29 -0.60 -22.81 26.27
C GLY A 29 0.59 -21.87 26.40
N ASN A 30 1.51 -21.78 25.44
CA ASN A 30 2.86 -21.26 25.73
C ASN A 30 3.32 -20.04 24.90
N ASN A 31 2.55 -19.57 23.92
CA ASN A 31 2.99 -18.50 23.01
C ASN A 31 2.24 -17.16 23.16
N VAL A 32 1.35 -17.02 24.14
CA VAL A 32 0.53 -15.80 24.30
C VAL A 32 1.37 -14.58 24.68
N GLY A 33 2.40 -14.76 25.53
CA GLY A 33 3.28 -13.67 25.95
C GLY A 33 4.14 -13.12 24.80
N GLU A 34 4.73 -14.01 24.00
CA GLU A 34 5.53 -13.63 22.84
C GLU A 34 4.67 -12.98 21.75
N LEU A 35 3.47 -13.49 21.50
CA LEU A 35 2.52 -12.91 20.56
C LEU A 35 2.13 -11.49 20.98
N ASN A 36 1.81 -11.27 22.26
CA ASN A 36 1.46 -9.95 22.78
C ASN A 36 2.64 -8.97 22.68
N SER A 37 3.87 -9.42 22.92
CA SER A 37 5.08 -8.59 22.72
C SER A 37 5.24 -8.17 21.26
N ARG A 38 5.06 -9.10 20.32
CA ARG A 38 5.16 -8.81 18.88
C ARG A 38 4.03 -7.92 18.36
N ILE A 39 2.84 -8.01 18.94
CA ILE A 39 1.72 -7.10 18.67
C ILE A 39 2.07 -5.69 19.18
N ALA A 40 2.59 -5.58 20.41
CA ALA A 40 2.97 -4.29 20.98
C ALA A 40 4.10 -3.60 20.20
N GLU A 41 5.13 -4.33 19.77
CA GLU A 41 6.20 -3.81 18.91
C GLU A 41 5.68 -3.34 17.54
N HIS A 42 4.75 -4.11 16.94
CA HIS A 42 4.12 -3.69 15.69
C HIS A 42 3.25 -2.46 15.87
N GLN A 43 2.51 -2.36 16.98
CA GLN A 43 1.70 -1.20 17.29
C GLN A 43 2.59 0.02 17.49
N ALA A 44 3.66 -0.07 18.28
CA ALA A 44 4.63 1.01 18.44
C ALA A 44 5.28 1.45 17.12
N HIS A 45 5.52 0.51 16.19
CA HIS A 45 6.03 0.83 14.87
C HIS A 45 4.97 1.54 14.00
N ILE A 46 3.71 1.10 14.06
CA ILE A 46 2.58 1.79 13.41
C ILE A 46 2.44 3.20 14.00
N ASP A 47 2.36 3.34 15.32
CA ASP A 47 2.20 4.62 16.01
C ASP A 47 3.36 5.57 15.68
N LYS A 48 4.59 5.04 15.55
CA LYS A 48 5.75 5.83 15.11
C LYS A 48 5.62 6.25 13.65
N LEU A 49 5.17 5.37 12.75
CA LEU A 49 4.91 5.72 11.36
C LEU A 49 3.78 6.74 11.24
N GLU A 50 2.68 6.57 11.95
CA GLU A 50 1.57 7.51 12.04
C GLU A 50 2.04 8.85 12.61
N THR A 51 2.89 8.84 13.65
CA THR A 51 3.49 10.05 14.20
C THR A 51 4.38 10.74 13.17
N LEU A 52 5.21 10.01 12.42
CA LEU A 52 6.05 10.58 11.36
C LEU A 52 5.22 11.13 10.20
N VAL A 53 4.15 10.44 9.83
CA VAL A 53 3.17 10.84 8.81
C VAL A 53 2.41 12.08 9.24
N ASN A 54 1.99 12.15 10.50
CA ASN A 54 1.28 13.30 11.06
C ASN A 54 2.24 14.46 11.35
N GLN A 55 3.50 14.23 11.73
CA GLN A 55 4.47 15.32 11.89
C GLN A 55 4.89 15.95 10.56
N LYS A 56 4.87 15.18 9.45
CA LYS A 56 5.07 15.68 8.08
C LYS A 56 3.76 16.18 7.44
N HIS A 57 2.93 16.93 8.16
CA HIS A 57 1.73 17.61 7.63
C HIS A 57 1.98 18.66 6.52
N GLY A 58 3.17 18.71 5.93
CA GLY A 58 3.38 19.38 4.64
C GLY A 58 3.07 18.41 3.52
N LEU A 59 2.08 18.72 2.69
CA LEU A 59 1.90 18.15 1.35
C LEU A 59 3.26 18.06 0.66
N SER A 60 3.84 16.87 0.64
CA SER A 60 5.07 16.62 -0.10
C SER A 60 4.67 16.38 -1.54
N ILE A 61 4.52 17.50 -2.27
CA ILE A 61 4.33 17.48 -3.70
C ILE A 61 5.69 17.17 -4.32
N VAL A 62 5.76 16.04 -5.02
CA VAL A 62 6.92 15.63 -5.78
C VAL A 62 6.85 16.38 -7.12
N PRO A 63 7.83 17.26 -7.43
CA PRO A 63 7.89 17.89 -8.74
C PRO A 63 8.22 16.84 -9.80
N PRO A 64 7.94 17.12 -11.09
CA PRO A 64 8.41 16.27 -12.19
C PRO A 64 9.93 16.01 -12.08
N PRO A 65 10.41 14.77 -12.34
CA PRO A 65 11.84 14.51 -12.42
C PRO A 65 12.49 15.47 -13.42
N PRO A 66 13.59 16.18 -13.06
CA PRO A 66 14.21 17.18 -13.92
C PRO A 66 14.77 16.57 -15.20
N THR A 67 15.17 15.30 -15.14
CA THR A 67 15.62 14.49 -16.28
C THR A 67 15.00 13.11 -16.18
N TYR A 68 14.62 12.54 -17.32
CA TYR A 68 14.15 11.17 -17.43
C TYR A 68 14.32 10.63 -18.85
N THR A 69 14.45 9.33 -18.96
CA THR A 69 14.53 8.61 -20.25
C THR A 69 13.13 8.17 -20.67
N LYS A 70 12.80 8.32 -21.95
CA LYS A 70 11.56 7.76 -22.52
C LYS A 70 11.86 6.42 -23.17
N THR A 71 10.94 5.48 -23.02
CA THR A 71 10.96 4.18 -23.72
C THR A 71 9.55 3.84 -24.17
N SER A 72 9.41 3.07 -25.26
CA SER A 72 8.09 2.62 -25.71
C SER A 72 7.42 1.74 -24.64
N ASN A 73 8.16 0.80 -24.06
CA ASN A 73 7.68 -0.08 -23.01
C ASN A 73 8.74 -0.22 -21.91
N LEU A 74 8.28 -0.39 -20.67
CA LEU A 74 9.12 -0.75 -19.54
C LEU A 74 9.21 -2.28 -19.46
N SER A 75 10.41 -2.81 -19.18
CA SER A 75 10.58 -4.22 -18.85
C SER A 75 9.93 -4.52 -17.51
N GLU A 76 9.60 -5.78 -17.22
CA GLU A 76 9.26 -6.15 -15.84
C GLU A 76 10.51 -6.00 -14.95
N PRO A 77 10.40 -5.39 -13.76
CA PRO A 77 11.55 -5.24 -12.87
C PRO A 77 12.17 -6.58 -12.46
N ASP A 78 13.51 -6.66 -12.48
CA ASP A 78 14.23 -7.85 -12.00
C ASP A 78 14.65 -7.71 -10.53
N TYR A 79 14.07 -8.52 -9.66
CA TYR A 79 14.36 -8.54 -8.22
C TYR A 79 15.21 -9.74 -7.79
N LYS A 80 15.77 -10.51 -8.74
CA LYS A 80 16.68 -11.61 -8.40
C LYS A 80 17.87 -11.08 -7.59
N GLY A 81 18.24 -11.81 -6.55
CA GLY A 81 19.32 -11.44 -5.64
C GLY A 81 18.90 -10.49 -4.52
N PHE A 82 17.62 -10.16 -4.40
CA PHE A 82 17.08 -9.38 -3.29
C PHE A 82 15.98 -10.12 -2.54
N THR A 83 15.99 -10.02 -1.22
CA THR A 83 14.87 -10.44 -0.38
C THR A 83 14.20 -9.22 0.25
N PHE A 84 12.90 -9.06 0.00
CA PHE A 84 12.08 -7.99 0.52
C PHE A 84 11.60 -8.38 1.92
N LYS A 85 12.26 -7.83 2.94
CA LYS A 85 11.85 -8.02 4.34
C LYS A 85 10.51 -7.34 4.59
N LYS A 86 10.35 -6.09 4.11
CA LYS A 86 9.11 -5.34 4.22
C LYS A 86 8.91 -4.43 3.00
N ASP A 87 7.71 -4.42 2.42
CA ASP A 87 7.27 -3.42 1.44
C ASP A 87 6.00 -2.75 1.96
N PHE A 88 6.18 -1.60 2.62
CA PHE A 88 5.08 -0.82 3.18
C PHE A 88 4.82 0.42 2.35
N ARG A 89 3.54 0.75 2.17
CA ARG A 89 3.12 1.92 1.43
C ARG A 89 2.18 2.78 2.26
N ILE A 90 2.31 4.08 2.13
CA ILE A 90 1.42 5.06 2.73
C ILE A 90 0.82 5.86 1.58
N VAL A 91 -0.50 5.84 1.49
CA VAL A 91 -1.28 6.54 0.47
C VAL A 91 -2.09 7.61 1.17
N ASP A 92 -1.64 8.86 1.05
CA ASP A 92 -2.27 10.00 1.68
C ASP A 92 -3.23 10.68 0.72
N LEU A 93 -4.52 10.41 0.92
CA LEU A 93 -5.60 11.00 0.15
C LEU A 93 -6.10 12.31 0.78
N ARG A 94 -5.59 12.77 1.92
CA ARG A 94 -6.17 13.93 2.64
C ARG A 94 -6.16 15.22 1.82
N SER A 95 -5.26 15.32 0.86
CA SER A 95 -5.11 16.46 -0.07
C SER A 95 -5.89 16.32 -1.37
N ARG A 96 -6.60 15.21 -1.55
CA ARG A 96 -7.40 14.92 -2.72
C ARG A 96 -8.55 15.92 -2.84
N ILE A 97 -8.73 16.45 -4.05
CA ILE A 97 -9.81 17.37 -4.39
C ILE A 97 -10.76 16.68 -5.38
N PRO A 98 -12.09 16.72 -5.16
CA PRO A 98 -13.06 16.27 -6.16
C PRO A 98 -12.79 16.91 -7.52
N LEU A 99 -12.73 16.10 -8.58
CA LEU A 99 -12.60 16.62 -9.93
C LEU A 99 -14.01 16.72 -10.55
N PRO A 100 -14.43 17.90 -11.04
CA PRO A 100 -15.67 18.01 -11.80
C PRO A 100 -15.67 17.04 -12.99
N GLN A 101 -16.80 16.42 -13.32
CA GLN A 101 -16.86 15.43 -14.42
C GLN A 101 -16.31 16.01 -15.74
N LYS A 102 -16.68 17.26 -16.09
CA LYS A 102 -16.14 17.98 -17.25
C LYS A 102 -14.63 18.20 -17.18
N ALA A 103 -14.10 18.42 -15.97
CA ALA A 103 -12.67 18.60 -15.75
C ALA A 103 -11.87 17.31 -15.94
N ILE A 104 -12.46 16.14 -15.69
CA ILE A 104 -11.79 14.84 -15.89
C ILE A 104 -11.44 14.60 -17.37
N GLU A 105 -12.25 15.13 -18.28
CA GLU A 105 -12.13 15.04 -19.74
C GLU A 105 -11.32 16.19 -20.35
N GLU A 106 -11.38 17.39 -19.79
CA GLU A 106 -10.72 18.58 -20.37
C GLU A 106 -9.36 18.90 -19.72
N LEU A 107 -9.07 18.41 -18.52
CA LEU A 107 -7.88 18.78 -17.73
C LEU A 107 -6.80 17.70 -17.74
N HIS A 108 -6.61 17.04 -18.88
CA HIS A 108 -5.67 15.93 -19.03
C HIS A 108 -4.23 16.23 -18.54
N GLU A 109 -3.87 17.51 -18.38
CA GLU A 109 -2.52 17.95 -17.98
C GLU A 109 -2.48 18.88 -16.76
N LYS A 110 -3.61 19.18 -16.09
CA LYS A 110 -3.57 20.10 -14.93
C LYS A 110 -3.38 19.37 -13.61
N GLU A 111 -2.41 19.81 -12.82
CA GLU A 111 -2.05 19.29 -11.49
C GLU A 111 -3.02 19.81 -10.42
N ILE A 112 -4.18 19.16 -10.23
CA ILE A 112 -5.27 19.71 -9.40
C ILE A 112 -5.43 18.95 -8.09
N SER A 113 -5.56 17.63 -8.16
CA SER A 113 -5.85 16.80 -7.00
C SER A 113 -4.65 15.91 -6.70
N PRO A 114 -3.70 16.36 -5.86
CA PRO A 114 -2.54 15.57 -5.48
C PRO A 114 -2.92 14.49 -4.47
N VAL A 115 -2.36 13.30 -4.67
CA VAL A 115 -2.30 12.23 -3.68
C VAL A 115 -0.84 11.83 -3.51
N THR A 116 -0.37 11.78 -2.27
CA THR A 116 1.00 11.38 -1.98
C THR A 116 1.06 9.88 -1.74
N TRP A 117 2.01 9.22 -2.38
CA TRP A 117 2.30 7.82 -2.21
C TRP A 117 3.75 7.67 -1.74
N VAL A 118 3.95 7.16 -0.53
CA VAL A 118 5.30 6.86 0.00
C VAL A 118 5.46 5.35 0.09
N ARG A 119 6.57 4.81 -0.43
CA ARG A 119 6.91 3.39 -0.38
C ARG A 119 8.20 3.21 0.42
N TYR A 120 8.10 2.46 1.51
CA TYR A 120 9.20 2.04 2.37
C TYR A 120 9.54 0.59 2.06
N THR A 121 10.67 0.38 1.41
CA THR A 121 11.15 -0.95 1.06
C THR A 121 12.37 -1.28 1.92
N LEU A 122 12.23 -2.24 2.81
CA LEU A 122 13.33 -2.81 3.58
C LEU A 122 13.77 -4.11 2.91
N LEU A 123 15.01 -4.17 2.44
CA LEU A 123 15.52 -5.30 1.65
C LEU A 123 16.91 -5.74 2.10
N THR A 124 17.25 -7.00 1.83
CA THR A 124 18.62 -7.53 1.85
C THR A 124 19.11 -7.76 0.43
N LYS A 125 20.41 -7.52 0.20
CA LYS A 125 21.11 -7.90 -1.03
C LYS A 125 21.77 -9.25 -0.77
N ASP A 126 21.17 -10.31 -1.32
CA ASP A 126 21.50 -11.70 -1.01
C ASP A 126 22.72 -12.20 -1.81
N GLN A 127 23.01 -11.56 -2.94
CA GLN A 127 24.16 -11.83 -3.80
C GLN A 127 24.55 -10.57 -4.59
N GLU A 128 25.74 -10.58 -5.19
CA GLU A 128 26.13 -9.49 -6.08
C GLU A 128 25.21 -9.46 -7.31
N VAL A 129 24.76 -8.27 -7.65
CA VAL A 129 23.93 -8.00 -8.82
C VAL A 129 24.58 -6.90 -9.65
N ASN A 130 24.63 -7.12 -10.96
CA ASN A 130 25.22 -6.16 -11.92
C ASN A 130 24.14 -5.34 -12.62
N HIS A 131 22.95 -5.24 -12.04
CA HIS A 131 21.84 -4.48 -12.57
C HIS A 131 21.24 -3.61 -11.46
N PRO A 132 20.69 -2.44 -11.81
CA PRO A 132 19.98 -1.61 -10.86
C PRO A 132 18.65 -2.26 -10.45
N LEU A 133 18.03 -1.70 -9.41
CA LEU A 133 16.73 -2.15 -8.91
C LEU A 133 15.64 -1.18 -9.37
N ASP A 134 14.71 -1.67 -10.19
CA ASP A 134 13.63 -0.86 -10.74
C ASP A 134 12.37 -0.94 -9.84
N PHE A 135 11.86 0.22 -9.43
CA PHE A 135 10.57 0.33 -8.75
C PHE A 135 9.52 0.92 -9.70
N GLU A 136 8.50 0.15 -10.02
CA GLU A 136 7.42 0.60 -10.90
C GLU A 136 6.35 1.40 -10.14
N PHE A 137 5.96 2.53 -10.72
CA PHE A 137 4.81 3.34 -10.37
C PHE A 137 3.94 3.52 -11.60
N ALA A 138 2.63 3.32 -11.46
CA ALA A 138 1.72 3.39 -12.58
C ALA A 138 0.38 4.02 -12.17
N SER A 139 -0.19 4.84 -13.06
CA SER A 139 -1.45 5.55 -12.84
C SER A 139 -2.30 5.61 -14.11
N THR A 140 -3.62 5.78 -13.93
CA THR A 140 -4.59 6.08 -15.00
C THR A 140 -4.49 7.52 -15.52
N LYS A 141 -3.87 8.42 -14.75
CA LYS A 141 -3.59 9.82 -15.10
C LYS A 141 -2.08 10.03 -15.11
N PHE A 142 -1.55 11.08 -14.48
CA PHE A 142 -0.11 11.33 -14.43
C PHE A 142 0.43 11.29 -13.01
N LEU A 143 1.69 10.92 -12.86
CA LEU A 143 2.38 10.83 -11.59
C LEU A 143 3.84 11.30 -11.72
N PHE A 144 4.41 11.81 -10.64
CA PHE A 144 5.83 12.15 -10.55
C PHE A 144 6.47 11.38 -9.41
N PRO A 145 7.42 10.47 -9.68
CA PRO A 145 8.10 9.72 -8.64
C PRO A 145 9.48 10.31 -8.33
N ARG A 146 10.00 10.01 -7.14
CA ARG A 146 11.38 10.26 -6.73
C ARG A 146 11.88 9.19 -5.76
N CYS A 147 13.19 8.93 -5.76
CA CYS A 147 13.86 8.21 -4.68
C CYS A 147 14.42 9.23 -3.68
N LEU A 148 14.19 9.01 -2.37
CA LEU A 148 14.65 9.91 -1.31
C LEU A 148 15.98 9.47 -0.67
N THR A 149 16.35 8.20 -0.85
CA THR A 149 17.43 7.56 -0.10
C THR A 149 18.66 7.22 -0.93
N HIS A 150 18.50 7.12 -2.25
CA HIS A 150 19.54 6.62 -3.15
C HIS A 150 19.51 7.43 -4.44
N ASN A 151 20.63 7.42 -5.16
CA ASN A 151 20.67 7.91 -6.53
C ASN A 151 19.75 7.05 -7.40
N ALA A 152 18.97 7.71 -8.26
CA ALA A 152 18.03 7.02 -9.12
C ALA A 152 17.94 7.69 -10.49
N GLU A 153 17.82 6.85 -11.52
CA GLU A 153 17.38 7.24 -12.84
C GLU A 153 15.86 7.10 -12.94
N TYR A 154 15.24 7.91 -13.79
CA TYR A 154 13.81 7.89 -14.01
C TYR A 154 13.54 7.51 -15.46
N ILE A 155 12.71 6.49 -15.67
CA ILE A 155 12.37 5.98 -17.00
C ILE A 155 10.85 5.99 -17.14
N LYS A 156 10.34 6.64 -18.18
CA LYS A 156 8.91 6.78 -18.44
C LYS A 156 8.50 5.96 -19.67
N SER A 157 7.43 5.18 -19.54
CA SER A 157 6.78 4.50 -20.66
C SER A 157 5.98 5.49 -21.50
N GLU A 158 6.09 5.38 -22.83
CA GLU A 158 5.22 6.11 -23.76
C GLU A 158 3.92 5.34 -24.07
N ASN A 159 3.94 4.01 -23.94
CA ASN A 159 2.75 3.20 -24.13
C ASN A 159 1.99 2.97 -22.82
N PRO A 160 0.64 2.90 -22.87
CA PRO A 160 -0.16 2.48 -21.74
C PRO A 160 0.17 1.07 -21.28
N HIS A 161 0.13 0.85 -19.96
CA HIS A 161 0.27 -0.46 -19.33
C HIS A 161 -1.10 -0.99 -18.92
N LEU A 162 -1.31 -2.31 -18.98
CA LEU A 162 -2.56 -2.94 -18.54
C LEU A 162 -2.40 -3.54 -17.14
N HIS A 163 -3.25 -3.11 -16.21
CA HIS A 163 -3.31 -3.67 -14.86
C HIS A 163 -4.67 -4.32 -14.62
N GLY A 164 -4.75 -5.62 -14.88
CA GLY A 164 -6.03 -6.31 -14.98
C GLY A 164 -6.82 -5.74 -16.17
N GLU A 165 -7.98 -5.18 -15.88
CA GLU A 165 -8.84 -4.50 -16.88
C GLU A 165 -8.56 -3.00 -16.99
N ASN A 166 -7.71 -2.44 -16.12
CA ASN A 166 -7.45 -1.01 -16.07
C ASN A 166 -6.31 -0.61 -17.01
N VAL A 167 -6.52 0.47 -17.76
CA VAL A 167 -5.47 1.09 -18.60
C VAL A 167 -4.74 2.16 -17.82
N LEU A 168 -3.46 1.94 -17.57
CA LEU A 168 -2.55 2.86 -16.89
C LEU A 168 -1.81 3.68 -17.95
N LYS A 169 -2.05 4.99 -17.96
CA LYS A 169 -1.56 5.92 -19.00
C LYS A 169 -0.20 6.53 -18.69
N ASP A 170 0.19 6.55 -17.42
CA ASP A 170 1.49 7.06 -17.00
C ASP A 170 2.18 6.02 -16.12
N THR A 171 3.28 5.47 -16.64
CA THR A 171 4.04 4.42 -15.98
C THR A 171 5.50 4.82 -15.96
N TRP A 172 6.10 4.72 -14.78
CA TRP A 172 7.47 5.10 -14.50
C TRP A 172 8.21 3.97 -13.80
N HIS A 173 9.48 3.81 -14.13
CA HIS A 173 10.44 3.11 -13.30
C HIS A 173 11.33 4.13 -12.59
N VAL A 174 11.45 3.96 -11.28
CA VAL A 174 12.52 4.56 -10.48
C VAL A 174 13.62 3.53 -10.37
N ARG A 175 14.67 3.72 -11.17
CA ARG A 175 15.82 2.83 -11.29
C ARG A 175 16.87 3.22 -10.29
N VAL A 176 16.96 2.48 -9.19
CA VAL A 176 17.85 2.78 -8.07
C VAL A 176 19.20 2.10 -8.26
N ASP A 177 20.28 2.87 -8.14
CA ASP A 177 21.65 2.34 -8.12
C ASP A 177 21.97 1.76 -6.73
N LEU A 178 22.38 0.49 -6.72
CA LEU A 178 22.71 -0.29 -5.52
C LEU A 178 24.13 -0.85 -5.58
N THR A 179 24.99 -0.26 -6.42
CA THR A 179 26.39 -0.67 -6.57
C THR A 179 27.17 -0.54 -5.27
N GLU A 180 26.87 0.49 -4.46
CA GLU A 180 27.53 0.76 -3.18
C GLU A 180 26.94 -0.05 -2.01
N GLU A 181 25.77 -0.67 -2.19
CA GLU A 181 25.13 -1.48 -1.14
C GLU A 181 25.79 -2.88 -1.08
N PRO A 182 26.30 -3.29 0.10
CA PRO A 182 27.00 -4.56 0.24
C PRO A 182 26.04 -5.75 0.22
N VAL A 183 26.54 -6.91 -0.24
CA VAL A 183 25.89 -8.20 0.03
C VAL A 183 25.92 -8.44 1.53
N SER A 184 24.75 -8.56 2.14
CA SER A 184 24.63 -8.62 3.60
C SER A 184 23.25 -9.15 4.03
N GLU A 185 23.24 -9.84 5.16
CA GLU A 185 21.99 -10.21 5.86
C GLU A 185 21.36 -9.01 6.57
N HIS A 186 22.10 -7.92 6.74
CA HIS A 186 21.58 -6.68 7.32
C HIS A 186 20.75 -5.92 6.29
N PRO A 187 19.46 -5.65 6.58
CA PRO A 187 18.63 -4.98 5.62
C PRO A 187 18.94 -3.48 5.54
N PHE A 188 18.80 -2.91 4.35
CA PHE A 188 18.85 -1.48 4.09
C PHE A 188 17.49 -0.98 3.58
N LEU A 189 17.28 0.33 3.69
CA LEU A 189 15.99 0.98 3.43
C LEU A 189 16.05 1.83 2.16
N ILE A 190 15.16 1.54 1.22
CA ILE A 190 14.85 2.41 0.10
C ILE A 190 13.51 3.09 0.36
N ILE A 191 13.49 4.42 0.29
CA ILE A 191 12.25 5.21 0.36
C ILE A 191 12.02 5.85 -1.00
N ASN A 192 10.92 5.45 -1.65
CA ASN A 192 10.41 6.10 -2.84
C ASN A 192 9.16 6.91 -2.50
N GLU A 193 8.96 8.01 -3.20
CA GLU A 193 7.79 8.86 -3.05
C GLU A 193 7.25 9.22 -4.41
N ALA A 194 5.94 9.29 -4.57
CA ALA A 194 5.31 9.75 -5.78
C ALA A 194 4.11 10.64 -5.47
N THR A 195 3.91 11.67 -6.30
CA THR A 195 2.63 12.41 -6.33
C THR A 195 1.80 11.91 -7.49
N TYR A 196 0.63 11.37 -7.17
CA TYR A 196 -0.39 10.93 -8.09
C TYR A 196 -1.36 12.07 -8.31
N TRP A 197 -1.37 12.64 -9.51
CA TRP A 197 -2.26 13.73 -9.83
C TRP A 197 -3.52 13.21 -10.48
N ASN A 198 -4.67 13.66 -10.00
CA ASN A 198 -5.98 13.37 -10.57
C ASN A 198 -6.35 11.88 -10.65
N SER A 199 -5.57 11.02 -9.99
CA SER A 199 -5.66 9.56 -10.11
C SER A 199 -6.74 8.96 -9.20
N PHE A 200 -7.18 9.73 -8.19
CA PHE A 200 -8.22 9.38 -7.22
C PHE A 200 -9.39 10.39 -7.29
N GLY A 201 -9.90 10.60 -8.51
CA GLY A 201 -10.96 11.56 -8.81
C GLY A 201 -12.38 11.00 -8.78
N GLY A 202 -12.55 9.69 -8.60
CA GLY A 202 -13.82 8.99 -8.50
C GLY A 202 -14.67 9.46 -7.31
N GLU A 203 -15.96 9.64 -7.56
CA GLU A 203 -16.90 10.10 -6.52
C GLU A 203 -17.56 8.96 -5.73
N THR A 204 -17.66 7.77 -6.31
CA THR A 204 -18.36 6.62 -5.73
C THR A 204 -17.41 5.54 -5.20
N GLN A 205 -16.43 5.18 -6.01
CA GLN A 205 -15.50 4.09 -5.75
C GLN A 205 -14.12 4.45 -6.23
N GLU A 206 -13.12 3.94 -5.53
CA GLU A 206 -11.73 3.99 -5.90
C GLU A 206 -11.05 2.65 -5.64
N TRP A 207 -9.86 2.50 -6.17
CA TRP A 207 -9.04 1.33 -5.95
C TRP A 207 -7.56 1.68 -5.96
N LEU A 208 -6.76 0.83 -5.34
CA LEU A 208 -5.31 0.80 -5.52
C LEU A 208 -4.83 -0.64 -5.49
N SER A 209 -3.71 -0.90 -6.16
CA SER A 209 -3.14 -2.24 -6.25
C SER A 209 -1.64 -2.21 -6.08
N ILE A 210 -1.12 -3.28 -5.49
CA ILE A 210 0.31 -3.50 -5.29
C ILE A 210 0.68 -4.92 -5.70
N LYS A 211 1.86 -5.11 -6.28
CA LYS A 211 2.31 -6.38 -6.86
C LYS A 211 3.42 -6.99 -6.02
N ALA A 212 3.29 -8.27 -5.69
CA ALA A 212 4.39 -9.12 -5.24
C ALA A 212 5.03 -9.74 -6.48
N ASN A 213 6.23 -9.29 -6.84
CA ASN A 213 6.85 -9.63 -8.12
C ASN A 213 7.29 -11.09 -8.21
N GLU A 214 7.35 -11.64 -9.44
CA GLU A 214 7.53 -13.09 -9.70
C GLU A 214 8.90 -13.66 -9.28
N ASN A 215 9.88 -12.79 -9.06
CA ASN A 215 11.28 -13.11 -8.75
C ASN A 215 11.74 -12.50 -7.41
N ALA A 216 10.83 -11.95 -6.61
CA ALA A 216 11.11 -11.42 -5.30
C ALA A 216 10.51 -12.31 -4.20
N LYS A 217 11.31 -12.71 -3.22
CA LYS A 217 10.77 -13.19 -1.95
C LYS A 217 10.36 -11.97 -1.12
N THR A 218 9.08 -11.85 -0.82
CA THR A 218 8.56 -10.80 0.08
C THR A 218 8.05 -11.44 1.35
N GLU A 219 8.56 -11.02 2.51
CA GLU A 219 8.15 -11.54 3.81
C GLU A 219 6.91 -10.82 4.35
N LEU A 220 6.79 -9.51 4.07
CA LEU A 220 5.65 -8.71 4.50
C LEU A 220 5.38 -7.57 3.52
N MET A 221 4.11 -7.43 3.13
CA MET A 221 3.63 -6.32 2.33
C MET A 221 2.49 -5.62 3.05
N GLY A 222 2.39 -4.30 2.95
CA GLY A 222 1.27 -3.60 3.56
C GLY A 222 1.02 -2.20 3.01
N VAL A 223 -0.19 -1.71 3.25
CA VAL A 223 -0.62 -0.37 2.87
C VAL A 223 -1.33 0.29 4.04
N ILE A 224 -1.07 1.57 4.23
CA ILE A 224 -1.83 2.48 5.06
C ILE A 224 -2.47 3.50 4.11
N ILE A 225 -3.79 3.61 4.12
CA ILE A 225 -4.53 4.62 3.37
C ILE A 225 -5.06 5.64 4.37
N LEU A 226 -4.81 6.93 4.13
CA LEU A 226 -5.29 8.04 4.93
C LEU A 226 -6.34 8.79 4.13
N PHE A 227 -7.58 8.81 4.60
CA PHE A 227 -8.71 9.41 3.91
C PHE A 227 -8.92 10.87 4.33
N PRO A 228 -9.47 11.74 3.46
CA PRO A 228 -9.88 13.08 3.84
C PRO A 228 -10.87 13.07 5.01
N GLU A 229 -10.77 14.06 5.90
CA GLU A 229 -11.68 14.17 7.05
C GLU A 229 -13.14 14.29 6.64
N ASN A 230 -13.40 14.94 5.50
CA ASN A 230 -14.72 15.18 4.93
C ASN A 230 -15.15 14.09 3.93
N LYS A 231 -14.33 13.05 3.74
CA LYS A 231 -14.62 11.95 2.81
C LYS A 231 -14.04 10.62 3.33
N PRO A 232 -14.49 10.12 4.50
CA PRO A 232 -14.10 8.81 5.00
C PRO A 232 -14.63 7.69 4.08
N PHE A 233 -14.03 6.49 4.15
CA PHE A 233 -14.57 5.35 3.40
C PHE A 233 -15.83 4.78 4.05
N LYS A 234 -16.69 4.12 3.26
CA LYS A 234 -17.89 3.41 3.74
C LYS A 234 -17.72 1.90 3.73
N HIS A 235 -17.28 1.36 2.59
CA HIS A 235 -17.05 -0.07 2.40
C HIS A 235 -15.71 -0.30 1.75
N TYR A 236 -15.13 -1.47 1.96
CA TYR A 236 -13.92 -1.90 1.27
C TYR A 236 -13.98 -3.39 0.94
N SER A 237 -13.24 -3.78 -0.08
CA SER A 237 -13.02 -5.17 -0.49
C SER A 237 -11.57 -5.37 -0.88
N LEU A 238 -10.96 -6.45 -0.40
CA LEU A 238 -9.57 -6.81 -0.73
C LEU A 238 -9.55 -8.04 -1.65
N TYR A 239 -8.82 -7.93 -2.75
CA TYR A 239 -8.71 -8.92 -3.81
C TYR A 239 -7.27 -9.36 -4.04
N GLU A 240 -7.08 -10.60 -4.48
CA GLU A 240 -5.83 -11.13 -5.04
C GLU A 240 -6.04 -11.70 -6.44
N TYR A 241 -5.03 -11.59 -7.31
CA TYR A 241 -5.04 -12.22 -8.63
C TYR A 241 -3.63 -12.31 -9.22
N LYS A 242 -3.42 -13.27 -10.12
CA LYS A 242 -2.26 -13.28 -11.01
C LYS A 242 -2.55 -12.40 -12.23
N HIS A 243 -1.52 -11.77 -12.80
CA HIS A 243 -1.67 -11.04 -14.06
C HIS A 243 -2.36 -11.91 -15.14
N GLY A 244 -3.32 -11.33 -15.86
CA GLY A 244 -4.13 -12.05 -16.85
C GLY A 244 -5.24 -12.96 -16.28
N THR A 245 -5.49 -12.95 -14.96
CA THR A 245 -6.56 -13.75 -14.33
C THR A 245 -7.60 -12.86 -13.63
N PRO A 246 -8.87 -13.32 -13.48
CA PRO A 246 -9.89 -12.55 -12.76
C PRO A 246 -9.54 -12.33 -11.28
N LYS A 247 -9.95 -11.16 -10.77
CA LYS A 247 -9.87 -10.80 -9.34
C LYS A 247 -10.68 -11.77 -8.49
N LYS A 248 -10.14 -12.18 -7.34
CA LYS A 248 -10.83 -13.02 -6.34
C LYS A 248 -10.64 -12.42 -4.96
N PRO A 249 -11.57 -12.59 -4.01
CA PRO A 249 -11.35 -12.21 -2.62
C PRO A 249 -10.05 -12.83 -2.09
N VAL A 250 -9.28 -12.07 -1.31
CA VAL A 250 -8.02 -12.56 -0.72
C VAL A 250 -8.25 -13.84 0.08
N ARG A 251 -7.39 -14.82 -0.15
CA ARG A 251 -7.39 -16.10 0.58
C ARG A 251 -6.10 -16.29 1.37
N SER A 252 -5.03 -15.59 1.01
CA SER A 252 -3.83 -15.50 1.82
C SER A 252 -4.15 -14.96 3.22
N PRO A 253 -3.42 -15.36 4.28
CA PRO A 253 -3.51 -14.68 5.56
C PRO A 253 -3.29 -13.18 5.37
N PHE A 254 -4.14 -12.36 6.00
CA PHE A 254 -4.02 -10.92 5.97
C PHE A 254 -4.51 -10.33 7.28
N THR A 255 -4.02 -9.14 7.59
CA THR A 255 -4.56 -8.29 8.66
C THR A 255 -5.17 -7.07 7.99
N LEU A 256 -6.38 -6.70 8.39
CA LEU A 256 -7.02 -5.48 7.93
C LEU A 256 -7.63 -4.77 9.14
N ILE A 257 -7.23 -3.51 9.33
CA ILE A 257 -7.59 -2.70 10.48
C ILE A 257 -8.18 -1.39 9.95
N PRO A 258 -9.51 -1.19 10.04
CA PRO A 258 -10.09 0.14 9.89
C PRO A 258 -9.71 0.98 11.12
N GLY A 259 -9.20 2.18 10.89
CA GLY A 259 -8.97 3.17 11.94
C GLY A 259 -10.25 3.93 12.30
N ASP A 260 -10.12 4.83 13.27
CA ASP A 260 -11.26 5.60 13.79
C ASP A 260 -11.98 6.41 12.70
N ASN A 261 -13.31 6.45 12.81
CA ASN A 261 -14.20 7.20 11.91
C ASN A 261 -14.01 6.87 10.42
N ASN A 262 -13.50 5.68 10.09
CA ASN A 262 -13.17 5.26 8.73
C ASN A 262 -12.23 6.23 8.00
N ARG A 263 -11.30 6.85 8.74
CA ARG A 263 -10.31 7.80 8.20
C ARG A 263 -8.97 7.15 7.87
N THR A 264 -8.78 5.92 8.29
CA THR A 264 -7.57 5.15 8.02
C THR A 264 -7.94 3.72 7.68
N LEU A 265 -7.24 3.13 6.72
CA LEU A 265 -7.37 1.72 6.39
C LEU A 265 -5.98 1.13 6.29
N VAL A 266 -5.66 0.19 7.18
CA VAL A 266 -4.40 -0.52 7.17
C VAL A 266 -4.66 -1.94 6.72
N TRP A 267 -3.87 -2.44 5.78
CA TRP A 267 -3.83 -3.86 5.51
C TRP A 267 -2.40 -4.38 5.36
N LYS A 268 -2.21 -5.64 5.73
CA LYS A 268 -0.93 -6.34 5.70
C LYS A 268 -1.12 -7.76 5.19
N ILE A 269 -0.23 -8.23 4.33
CA ILE A 269 -0.20 -9.60 3.84
C ILE A 269 1.19 -10.17 4.16
N PRO A 270 1.31 -11.06 5.17
CA PRO A 270 2.53 -11.82 5.38
C PRO A 270 2.73 -12.82 4.24
N ASN A 271 3.98 -12.96 3.80
CA ASN A 271 4.41 -13.89 2.75
C ASN A 271 3.47 -13.86 1.52
N PRO A 272 3.25 -12.69 0.89
CA PRO A 272 2.40 -12.59 -0.28
C PRO A 272 2.86 -13.55 -1.38
N ARG A 273 1.90 -14.08 -2.12
CA ARG A 273 2.15 -15.04 -3.20
C ARG A 273 2.93 -14.34 -4.30
N THR A 274 4.13 -14.84 -4.58
CA THR A 274 4.96 -14.40 -5.69
C THR A 274 4.18 -14.38 -7.01
N GLY A 275 4.25 -13.26 -7.73
CA GLY A 275 3.53 -13.02 -8.98
C GLY A 275 2.08 -12.56 -8.85
N TYR A 276 1.57 -12.35 -7.63
CA TYR A 276 0.20 -11.89 -7.41
C TYR A 276 0.16 -10.37 -7.22
N ALA A 277 -0.92 -9.77 -7.71
CA ALA A 277 -1.35 -8.43 -7.35
C ALA A 277 -2.39 -8.51 -6.23
N TYR A 278 -2.36 -7.52 -5.36
CA TYR A 278 -3.28 -7.33 -4.24
C TYR A 278 -3.91 -5.95 -4.37
N GLN A 279 -5.22 -5.96 -4.61
CA GLN A 279 -6.00 -4.75 -4.88
C GLN A 279 -7.00 -4.53 -3.76
N ILE A 280 -7.09 -3.30 -3.26
CA ILE A 280 -8.16 -2.87 -2.39
C ILE A 280 -9.05 -1.88 -3.13
N ASP A 281 -10.35 -2.15 -3.06
CA ASP A 281 -11.39 -1.26 -3.55
C ASP A 281 -12.09 -0.68 -2.34
N TRP A 282 -12.48 0.59 -2.41
CA TRP A 282 -13.31 1.22 -1.39
C TRP A 282 -14.35 2.13 -2.00
N THR A 283 -15.41 2.35 -1.23
CA THR A 283 -16.44 3.35 -1.54
C THR A 283 -16.37 4.51 -0.56
N TRP A 284 -16.82 5.68 -1.01
CA TRP A 284 -16.94 6.91 -0.21
C TRP A 284 -18.34 7.05 0.39
#